data_AF-A0A2D5TY58-F1
#
_entry.id   AF-A0A2D5TY58-F1
#
_cell.length_a   1.000
_cell.length_b   1.000
_cell.length_c   1.000
_cell.angle_alpha   90.00
_cell.angle_beta   90.00
_cell.angle_gamma   90.00
#
_symmetry.space_group_name_H-M   'P 1'
#
loop_
_entity.id
_entity.type
_entity.pdbx_description
1 polymer ?
#
loop_
_entity_poly.entity_id
_entity_poly.type
_entity_poly.pdbx_seq_one_letter_code
_entity_poly.pdbx_strand_id
1 'polypeptide(L)'
;MQNYHSNCEKLHSNSNRCRSLRDALEEVGPEKILSAKELTLMRDAGKLNKGPGVMIEEEVLAVRCEGASDEEILEVNQASACFNFSKQTL
;
A
#
# COMPACT_ATOMS: atom_id res chain seq x y z
N MET A 1 20.14 4.37 -0.32
CA MET A 1 18.75 4.26 -0.80
C MET A 1 18.47 2.79 -1.08
N GLN A 2 17.83 2.08 -0.15
CA GLN A 2 17.46 0.68 -0.38
C GLN A 2 16.33 0.66 -1.42
N ASN A 3 16.55 -0.01 -2.54
CA ASN A 3 15.56 -0.12 -3.61
C ASN A 3 14.42 -1.00 -3.09
N TYR A 4 13.31 -0.40 -2.62
CA TYR A 4 12.15 -1.12 -2.07
C TYR A 4 11.60 -2.21 -3.02
N HIS A 5 11.72 -1.99 -4.32
CA HIS A 5 11.44 -3.01 -5.34
C HIS A 5 12.38 -4.22 -5.24
N SER A 6 13.68 -3.98 -5.06
CA SER A 6 14.67 -5.04 -4.83
C SER A 6 14.41 -5.77 -3.51
N ASN A 7 13.90 -5.08 -2.48
CA ASN A 7 13.51 -5.71 -1.23
C ASN A 7 12.23 -6.56 -1.40
N CYS A 8 11.22 -6.11 -2.15
CA CYS A 8 10.05 -6.94 -2.48
C CYS A 8 10.50 -8.24 -3.16
N GLU A 9 11.33 -8.15 -4.20
CA GLU A 9 11.78 -9.33 -4.94
C GLU A 9 12.61 -10.30 -4.09
N LYS A 10 13.38 -9.80 -3.11
CA LYS A 10 14.23 -10.61 -2.22
C LYS A 10 13.49 -11.23 -1.04
N LEU A 11 12.51 -10.52 -0.49
CA LEU A 11 11.80 -10.92 0.74
C LEU A 11 10.49 -11.66 0.43
N HIS A 12 9.87 -11.38 -0.71
CA HIS A 12 8.63 -12.02 -1.10
C HIS A 12 8.92 -13.35 -1.79
N SER A 13 8.19 -14.40 -1.41
CA SER A 13 8.33 -15.74 -2.00
C SER A 13 8.00 -15.84 -3.50
N ASN A 14 7.49 -14.76 -4.11
CA ASN A 14 7.12 -14.70 -5.53
C ASN A 14 7.65 -13.43 -6.18
N SER A 15 8.92 -13.46 -6.60
CA SER A 15 9.58 -12.32 -7.23
C SER A 15 8.93 -11.91 -8.57
N ASN A 16 8.26 -12.84 -9.27
CA ASN A 16 7.52 -12.52 -10.50
C ASN A 16 6.31 -11.62 -10.20
N ARG A 17 5.56 -11.92 -9.13
CA ARG A 17 4.45 -11.07 -8.70
C ARG A 17 4.93 -9.67 -8.31
N CYS A 18 6.07 -9.54 -7.60
CA CYS A 18 6.66 -8.25 -7.28
C CYS A 18 7.03 -7.43 -8.54
N ARG A 19 7.61 -8.07 -9.57
CA ARG A 19 7.92 -7.41 -10.84
C ARG A 19 6.65 -6.96 -11.58
N SER A 20 5.69 -7.85 -11.75
CA SER A 20 4.43 -7.52 -12.41
C SER A 20 3.65 -6.42 -11.68
N LEU A 21 3.70 -6.39 -10.35
CA LEU A 21 3.10 -5.32 -9.56
C LEU A 21 3.82 -3.98 -9.79
N ARG A 22 5.16 -3.96 -9.84
CA ARG A 22 5.92 -2.75 -10.19
C ARG A 22 5.50 -2.23 -11.56
N ASP A 23 5.52 -3.09 -12.57
CA ASP A 23 5.21 -2.71 -13.94
C ASP A 23 3.74 -2.20 -14.04
N ALA A 24 2.81 -2.85 -13.33
CA ALA A 24 1.41 -2.40 -13.24
C ALA A 24 1.24 -1.05 -12.52
N LEU A 25 2.06 -0.75 -11.51
CA LEU A 25 2.06 0.55 -10.84
C LEU A 25 2.61 1.66 -11.74
N GLU A 26 3.65 1.37 -12.53
CA GLU A 26 4.23 2.30 -13.52
C GLU A 26 3.25 2.61 -14.66
N GLU A 27 2.46 1.62 -15.10
CA GLU A 27 1.39 1.78 -16.08
C GLU A 27 0.09 2.38 -15.51
N VAL A 28 0.02 2.70 -14.22
CA VAL A 28 -1.19 3.17 -13.53
C VAL A 28 -2.36 2.18 -13.66
N GLY A 29 -2.06 0.87 -13.68
CA GLY A 29 -3.05 -0.23 -13.72
C GLY A 29 -2.85 -1.31 -12.66
N PRO A 30 -2.65 -0.98 -11.36
CA PRO A 30 -2.44 -1.95 -10.29
C PRO A 30 -3.58 -2.96 -10.12
N GLU A 31 -4.79 -2.63 -10.58
CA GLU A 31 -5.97 -3.51 -10.55
C GLU A 31 -5.85 -4.76 -11.41
N LYS A 32 -4.87 -4.81 -12.32
CA LYS A 32 -4.55 -6.02 -13.09
C LYS A 32 -3.91 -7.12 -12.22
N ILE A 33 -3.34 -6.74 -11.07
CA ILE A 33 -2.53 -7.63 -10.22
C ILE A 33 -3.08 -7.73 -8.79
N LEU A 34 -3.60 -6.63 -8.26
CA LEU A 34 -4.11 -6.55 -6.90
C LEU A 34 -5.59 -6.96 -6.84
N SER A 35 -5.95 -7.67 -5.77
CA SER A 35 -7.34 -7.92 -5.40
C SER A 35 -8.06 -6.62 -5.01
N ALA A 36 -9.40 -6.65 -4.96
CA ALA A 36 -10.21 -5.51 -4.52
C ALA A 36 -9.78 -5.00 -3.12
N LYS A 37 -9.55 -5.92 -2.18
CA LYS A 37 -9.03 -5.61 -0.84
C LYS A 37 -7.66 -4.91 -0.90
N GLU A 38 -6.71 -5.47 -1.62
CA GLU A 38 -5.36 -4.89 -1.75
C GLU A 38 -5.38 -3.52 -2.45
N LEU A 39 -6.25 -3.32 -3.44
CA LEU A 39 -6.43 -2.04 -4.13
C LEU A 39 -6.99 -0.97 -3.19
N THR A 40 -8.00 -1.31 -2.39
CA THR A 40 -8.63 -0.36 -1.49
C THR A 40 -7.68 0.01 -0.35
N LEU A 41 -6.93 -0.96 0.20
CA LEU A 41 -5.83 -0.70 1.15
C LEU A 41 -4.74 0.20 0.57
N MET A 42 -4.31 -0.05 -0.67
CA MET A 42 -3.30 0.78 -1.34
C MET A 42 -3.79 2.22 -1.56
N ARG A 43 -5.08 2.39 -1.91
CA ARG A 43 -5.70 3.71 -2.09
C ARG A 43 -5.82 4.47 -0.76
N ASP A 44 -6.19 3.77 0.31
CA ASP A 44 -6.27 4.31 1.67
C ASP A 44 -4.89 4.80 2.14
N ALA A 45 -3.85 3.96 2.01
CA ALA A 45 -2.46 4.33 2.26
C ALA A 45 -2.01 5.55 1.41
N GLY A 46 -2.47 5.64 0.16
CA GLY A 46 -2.21 6.78 -0.72
C GLY A 46 -2.81 8.10 -0.23
N LYS A 47 -3.94 8.07 0.49
CA LYS A 47 -4.51 9.26 1.15
C LYS A 47 -3.66 9.66 2.35
N LEU A 48 -3.24 8.69 3.16
CA LEU A 48 -2.36 8.95 4.30
C LEU A 48 -1.04 9.62 3.87
N ASN A 49 -0.49 9.26 2.70
CA ASN A 49 0.68 9.93 2.11
C ASN A 49 0.45 11.41 1.77
N LYS A 50 -0.78 11.84 1.47
CA LYS A 50 -1.11 13.25 1.22
C LYS A 50 -1.23 14.04 2.53
N GLY A 51 -1.57 13.34 3.62
CA GLY A 51 -1.57 13.86 4.98
C GLY A 51 -2.64 13.17 5.84
N PRO A 52 -2.41 12.99 7.14
CA PRO A 52 -3.38 12.34 8.02
C PRO A 52 -4.71 13.11 8.12
N GLY A 53 -4.69 14.43 7.92
CA GLY A 53 -5.90 15.27 7.99
C GLY A 53 -6.90 15.09 6.84
N VAL A 54 -6.59 14.26 5.83
CA VAL A 54 -7.52 13.95 4.72
C VAL A 54 -8.13 12.55 4.82
N MET A 55 -7.82 11.79 5.87
CA MET A 55 -8.43 10.49 6.13
C MET A 55 -9.84 10.69 6.68
N ILE A 56 -10.85 10.02 6.13
CA ILE A 56 -12.22 10.01 6.65
C ILE A 56 -12.68 8.57 6.95
N GLU A 57 -13.67 8.44 7.83
CA GLU A 57 -14.15 7.14 8.31
C GLU A 57 -14.70 6.27 7.17
N GLU A 58 -15.28 6.91 6.15
CA GLU A 58 -15.84 6.26 4.98
C GLU A 58 -14.83 5.40 4.21
N GLU A 59 -13.54 5.75 4.22
CA GLU A 59 -12.52 4.90 3.59
C GLU A 59 -12.18 3.69 4.43
N VAL A 60 -12.07 3.84 5.74
CA VAL A 60 -11.87 2.71 6.65
C VAL A 60 -13.03 1.72 6.50
N LEU A 61 -14.27 2.23 6.40
CA LEU A 61 -15.45 1.43 6.12
C LEU A 61 -15.40 0.76 4.75
N ALA A 62 -14.97 1.48 3.70
CA ALA A 62 -14.82 0.90 2.37
C ALA A 62 -13.80 -0.25 2.35
N VAL A 63 -12.69 -0.11 3.05
CA VAL A 63 -11.67 -1.16 3.16
C VAL A 63 -12.19 -2.38 3.95
N ARG A 64 -12.95 -2.14 5.03
CA ARG A 64 -13.65 -3.21 5.77
C ARG A 64 -14.68 -3.95 4.92
N CYS A 65 -15.43 -3.25 4.07
CA CYS A 65 -16.40 -3.86 3.16
C CYS A 65 -15.75 -4.84 2.17
N GLU A 66 -14.49 -4.61 1.81
CA GLU A 66 -13.68 -5.52 0.98
C GLU A 66 -13.06 -6.68 1.78
N GLY A 67 -13.42 -6.82 3.07
CA GLY A 67 -13.03 -7.93 3.93
C GLY A 67 -11.69 -7.74 4.66
N ALA A 68 -11.19 -6.51 4.76
CA ALA A 68 -10.02 -6.22 5.59
C ALA A 68 -10.38 -6.18 7.08
N SER A 69 -9.50 -6.74 7.92
CA SER A 69 -9.60 -6.56 9.37
C SER A 69 -9.04 -5.20 9.80
N ASP A 70 -9.41 -4.78 11.01
CA ASP A 70 -8.85 -3.58 11.62
C ASP A 70 -7.35 -3.70 11.85
N GLU A 71 -6.84 -4.91 12.14
CA GLU A 71 -5.40 -5.13 12.26
C GLU A 71 -4.69 -4.93 10.91
N GLU A 72 -5.25 -5.45 9.81
CA GLU A 72 -4.67 -5.28 8.46
C GLU A 72 -4.62 -3.79 8.07
N ILE A 73 -5.70 -3.04 8.34
CA ILE A 73 -5.76 -1.59 8.09
C ILE A 73 -4.72 -0.85 8.94
N LEU A 74 -4.61 -1.21 10.23
CA LEU A 74 -3.65 -0.59 11.13
C LEU A 74 -2.20 -0.86 10.71
N GLU A 75 -1.89 -2.09 10.30
CA GLU A 75 -0.55 -2.46 9.84
C GLU A 75 -0.14 -1.66 8.60
N VAL A 76 -1.04 -1.54 7.61
CA VAL A 76 -0.79 -0.74 6.39
C VAL A 76 -0.58 0.75 6.73
N ASN A 77 -1.37 1.28 7.65
CA ASN A 77 -1.24 2.68 8.10
C ASN A 77 0.07 2.93 8.84
N GLN A 78 0.49 2.02 9.72
CA GLN A 78 1.77 2.11 10.43
C GLN A 78 2.97 2.01 9.48
N ALA A 79 2.94 1.08 8.52
CA ALA A 79 3.97 0.94 7.51
C ALA A 79 4.10 2.21 6.64
N SER A 80 2.97 2.77 6.22
CA SER A 80 2.90 4.00 5.42
C SER A 80 3.41 5.22 6.19
N ALA A 81 3.01 5.37 7.45
CA ALA A 81 3.48 6.45 8.31
C ALA A 81 5.00 6.37 8.55
N CYS A 82 5.53 5.18 8.84
CA CYS A 82 6.97 4.96 9.01
C CYS A 82 7.75 5.32 7.75
N PHE A 83 7.26 4.88 6.59
CA PHE A 83 7.87 5.22 5.30
C PHE A 83 7.87 6.72 5.02
N ASN A 84 6.75 7.42 5.26
CA ASN A 84 6.67 8.88 5.09
C ASN A 84 7.61 9.62 6.03
N PHE A 85 7.68 9.21 7.30
CA PHE A 85 8.60 9.78 8.26
C PHE A 85 10.06 9.64 7.81
N SER A 86 10.43 8.44 7.32
CA SER A 86 11.77 8.17 6.81
C SER A 86 12.13 9.05 5.62
N LYS A 87 11.18 9.31 4.69
CA LYS A 87 11.38 10.18 3.53
C LYS A 87 11.56 11.66 3.86
N GLN A 88 11.02 12.13 4.98
CA GLN A 88 11.12 13.52 5.41
C GLN A 88 12.38 13.79 6.23
N THR A 89 12.93 12.76 6.87
CA THR A 89 14.03 12.88 7.84
C THR A 89 15.40 12.53 7.25
N LEU A 90 15.44 11.66 6.22
CA LEU A 90 16.65 11.18 5.54
C LEU A 90 16.71 11.69 4.10
#